data_AF-A0A7X7SW62-F1
#
_entry.id   AF-A0A7X7SW62-F1
#
_cell.length_a   1.000
_cell.length_b   1.000
_cell.length_c   1.000
_cell.angle_alpha   90.00
_cell.angle_beta   90.00
_cell.angle_gamma   90.00
#
_symmetry.space_group_name_H-M   'P 1'
#
loop_
_entity.id
_entity.type
_entity.pdbx_description
1 polymer ?
#
loop_
_entity_poly.entity_id
_entity_poly.type
_entity_poly.pdbx_seq_one_letter_code
_entity_poly.pdbx_strand_id
1 'polypeptide(L)' 'MPDNPQLGQTYTPYQIFKEIMPPMEALSKGTVFQELYRPYPGK' A
#
# COMPACT_ATOMS: atom_id res chain seq x y z
N MET A 1 23.29 -8.59 5.26
CA MET A 1 23.11 -7.18 4.81
C MET A 1 24.42 -6.74 4.19
N PRO A 2 24.42 -5.97 3.08
CA PRO A 2 25.66 -5.50 2.46
C PRO A 2 26.39 -4.51 3.38
N ASP A 3 27.72 -4.53 3.33
CA ASP A 3 28.58 -3.69 4.20
C ASP A 3 28.46 -2.18 3.91
N ASN A 4 27.95 -1.81 2.73
CA ASN A 4 27.66 -0.42 2.37
C ASN A 4 26.32 -0.33 1.59
N PRO A 5 25.18 -0.21 2.29
CA PRO A 5 23.87 -0.11 1.64
C PRO A 5 23.74 1.25 0.94
N GLN A 6 23.48 1.22 -0.38
CA GLN A 6 23.15 2.43 -1.12
C GLN A 6 21.66 2.75 -0.98
N LEU A 7 21.33 4.03 -0.80
CA LEU A 7 19.94 4.48 -0.79
C LEU A 7 19.40 4.51 -2.22
N GLY A 8 18.38 3.70 -2.49
CA GLY A 8 17.64 3.76 -3.74
C GLY A 8 16.82 5.05 -3.82
N GLN A 9 16.78 5.66 -5.01
CA GLN A 9 15.83 6.72 -5.31
C GLN A 9 14.51 6.08 -5.72
N THR A 10 13.42 6.46 -5.06
CA THR A 10 12.07 6.03 -5.44
C THR A 10 11.17 7.23 -5.56
N TYR A 11 10.31 7.22 -6.58
CA TYR A 11 9.19 8.15 -6.63
C TYR A 11 8.06 7.58 -5.77
N THR A 12 7.85 8.16 -4.59
CA THR A 12 6.72 7.82 -3.73
C THR A 12 5.62 8.85 -3.96
N PRO A 13 4.47 8.47 -4.55
CA PRO A 13 3.35 9.40 -4.69
C PRO A 13 2.78 9.79 -3.33
N TYR A 14 2.11 10.94 -3.25
CA TYR A 14 1.37 11.32 -2.06
C TYR A 14 0.27 10.30 -1.77
N GLN A 15 0.32 9.67 -0.60
CA GLN A 15 -0.75 8.81 -0.12
C GLN A 15 -1.79 9.67 0.61
N ILE A 16 -2.99 9.76 0.04
CA ILE A 16 -4.12 10.43 0.67
C ILE A 16 -4.90 9.39 1.47
N PHE A 17 -4.83 9.48 2.79
CA PHE A 17 -5.62 8.63 3.67
C PHE A 17 -7.11 8.96 3.51
N LYS A 18 -7.92 7.93 3.23
CA LYS A 18 -9.37 8.05 3.14
C LYS A 18 -10.03 7.32 4.30
N GLU A 19 -10.35 6.05 4.09
CA GLU A 19 -11.02 5.19 5.03
C GLU A 19 -10.31 3.84 5.12
N ILE A 20 -10.52 3.15 6.23
CA ILE A 20 -9.99 1.81 6.46
C ILE A 20 -11.11 0.79 6.42
N MET A 21 -10.80 -0.38 5.87
CA MET A 21 -11.71 -1.53 5.91
C MET A 21 -11.82 -2.09 7.34
N PRO A 22 -12.94 -2.73 7.70
CA PRO A 22 -13.07 -3.46 8.95
C PRO A 22 -11.96 -4.52 9.12
N PRO A 23 -11.55 -4.85 10.35
CA PRO A 23 -10.38 -5.70 10.59
C PRO A 23 -10.42 -7.07 9.89
N MET A 24 -11.59 -7.74 9.89
CA MET A 24 -11.75 -9.05 9.26
C MET A 24 -11.62 -8.98 7.73
N GLU A 25 -12.12 -7.91 7.12
CA GLU A 25 -12.00 -7.68 5.70
C GLU A 25 -10.56 -7.33 5.32
N ALA A 26 -9.93 -6.43 6.07
CA ALA A 26 -8.53 -6.05 5.87
C ALA A 26 -7.57 -7.24 5.98
N LEU A 27 -7.80 -8.12 6.96
CA LEU A 27 -7.02 -9.35 7.15
C LEU A 27 -7.12 -10.28 5.94
N SER A 28 -8.34 -10.47 5.41
CA SER A 28 -8.57 -11.29 4.21
C SER A 28 -7.90 -10.70 2.97
N LYS A 29 -7.86 -9.37 2.86
CA LYS A 29 -7.35 -8.64 1.69
C LYS A 29 -5.85 -8.31 1.74
N GLY A 30 -5.20 -8.48 2.89
CA GLY A 30 -3.77 -8.17 3.09
C GLY A 30 -3.45 -6.66 3.17
N THR A 31 -4.46 -5.81 3.30
CA THR A 31 -4.31 -4.35 3.46
C THR A 31 -5.55 -3.77 4.13
N VAL A 32 -5.38 -2.72 4.95
CA VAL A 32 -6.50 -1.94 5.52
C VAL A 32 -6.98 -0.84 4.58
N PHE A 33 -6.14 -0.44 3.62
CA PHE A 33 -6.37 0.68 2.72
C PHE A 33 -7.09 0.21 1.46
N GLN A 34 -8.29 0.72 1.23
CA GLN A 34 -9.11 0.31 0.08
C GLN A 34 -8.41 0.59 -1.25
N GLU A 35 -7.72 1.73 -1.35
CA GLU A 35 -6.99 2.18 -2.54
C GLU A 35 -5.84 1.25 -2.93
N LEU A 36 -5.33 0.44 -1.99
CA LEU A 36 -4.27 -0.53 -2.24
C LEU A 36 -4.79 -1.92 -2.64
N TYR A 37 -6.04 -2.26 -2.30
CA TYR A 37 -6.59 -3.57 -2.62
C TYR A 37 -6.95 -3.73 -4.10
N ARG A 38 -7.53 -2.68 -4.71
CA ARG A 38 -7.86 -2.63 -6.15
C ARG A 38 -7.65 -1.21 -6.69
N PRO A 39 -6.41 -0.85 -7.06
CA PRO A 39 -6.10 0.51 -7.51
C PRO A 39 -6.68 0.87 -8.88
N TYR A 40 -7.17 -0.11 -9.66
CA TYR A 40 -7.70 0.11 -11.00
C TYR A 40 -9.17 -0.37 -11.09
N PRO A 41 -10.09 0.45 -11.65
CA PRO A 41 -11.45 -0.01 -11.92
C PRO A 41 -11.42 -1.17 -12.92
N GLY A 42 -12.26 -2.19 -12.67
CA GLY A 42 -12.51 -3.23 -13.66
C GLY A 42 -13.10 -2.61 -14.93
N LYS A 43 -12.75 -3.17 -16.09
CA LYS A 43 -13.34 -2.76 -17.38
C LYS A 43 -14.87 -2.87 -17.36
#